data_AF-A0A662CHK6-F1
#
_entry.id   AF-A0A662CHK6-F1
#
_cell.length_a   1.000
_cell.length_b   1.000
_cell.length_c   1.000
_cell.angle_alpha   90.00
_cell.angle_beta   90.00
_cell.angle_gamma   90.00
#
_symmetry.space_group_name_H-M   'P 1'
#
loop_
_entity.id
_entity.type
_entity.pdbx_description
1 polymer ?
#
loop_
_entity_poly.entity_id
_entity_poly.type
_entity_poly.pdbx_seq_one_letter_code
_entity_poly.pdbx_strand_id
1 'polypeptide(L)'
;MGRSETTAVEGLNLQELKRMTVSQLVKLAKELGISGTSGLRKQELIFRILEGQAQKNGLLFGEGVLEVLPDGFGFLRSPTYNYLPGPDDIYMSPSQIKRFGLKTGDTVSGQIRPPKEGEKYFALLKVEAINFESPEVARERIHFDNLTPLYPDERIVL
;
A
#
# COMPACT_ATOMS: atom_id res chain seq x y z
N MET A 1 -0.84 -38.68 13.75
CA MET A 1 0.50 -38.22 13.31
C MET A 1 0.28 -37.36 12.06
N GLY A 2 -0.33 -36.18 12.19
CA GLY A 2 0.31 -35.00 12.74
C GLY A 2 0.96 -34.22 11.59
N ARG A 3 0.18 -33.86 10.56
CA ARG A 3 0.64 -32.90 9.53
C ARG A 3 0.34 -31.52 10.08
N SER A 4 1.42 -30.88 10.54
CA SER A 4 1.44 -29.54 11.12
C SER A 4 0.67 -28.54 10.26
N GLU A 5 -0.26 -27.86 10.90
CA GLU A 5 -0.86 -26.61 10.43
C GLU A 5 0.26 -25.58 10.26
N THR A 6 0.65 -25.33 9.01
CA THR A 6 1.49 -24.18 8.67
C THR A 6 0.66 -22.92 8.93
N THR A 7 0.88 -22.32 10.11
CA THR A 7 0.29 -21.04 10.49
C THR A 7 0.96 -19.96 9.66
N ALA A 8 0.35 -19.61 8.54
CA ALA A 8 0.74 -18.44 7.75
C ALA A 8 0.40 -17.19 8.57
N VAL A 9 1.37 -16.71 9.35
CA VAL A 9 1.32 -15.37 9.93
C VAL A 9 1.87 -14.40 8.87
N GLU A 10 1.19 -14.33 7.73
CA GLU A 10 1.59 -13.48 6.60
C GLU A 10 1.12 -12.04 6.83
N GLY A 11 1.97 -11.08 6.46
CA GLY A 11 1.92 -9.68 6.87
C GLY A 11 0.55 -9.02 6.67
N LEU A 12 0.06 -8.37 7.72
CA LEU A 12 -1.18 -7.62 7.65
C LEU A 12 -1.05 -6.43 6.71
N ASN A 13 -1.92 -6.42 5.71
CA ASN A 13 -1.97 -5.41 4.66
C ASN A 13 -2.77 -4.19 5.14
N LEU A 14 -2.26 -2.98 4.90
CA LEU A 14 -2.95 -1.72 5.19
C LEU A 14 -4.40 -1.70 4.62
N GLN A 15 -4.62 -2.30 3.45
CA GLN A 15 -5.93 -2.35 2.81
C GLN A 15 -6.94 -3.23 3.59
N GLU A 16 -6.49 -4.32 4.22
CA GLU A 16 -7.36 -5.19 5.01
C GLU A 16 -7.83 -4.51 6.28
N LEU A 17 -6.92 -3.81 6.98
CA LEU A 17 -7.26 -3.04 8.18
C LEU A 17 -8.25 -1.91 7.88
N LYS A 18 -8.15 -1.28 6.69
CA LYS A 18 -9.13 -0.28 6.24
C LYS A 18 -10.53 -0.87 6.05
N ARG A 19 -10.66 -2.13 5.62
CA ARG A 19 -11.94 -2.81 5.42
C ARG A 19 -12.63 -3.22 6.73
N MET A 20 -11.87 -3.38 7.82
CA MET A 20 -12.41 -3.75 9.13
C MET A 20 -13.29 -2.65 9.76
N THR A 21 -14.25 -3.06 10.58
CA THR A 21 -15.05 -2.16 11.43
C THR A 21 -14.25 -1.68 12.65
N VAL A 22 -14.66 -0.56 13.25
CA VAL A 22 -14.01 -0.05 14.48
C VAL A 22 -14.05 -1.08 15.60
N SER A 23 -15.17 -1.82 15.72
CA SER A 23 -15.29 -2.90 16.71
C SER A 23 -14.27 -4.03 16.49
N GLN A 24 -14.10 -4.47 15.23
CA GLN A 24 -13.09 -5.48 14.88
C GLN A 24 -11.67 -4.98 15.13
N LEU A 25 -11.36 -3.73 14.80
CA LEU A 25 -10.06 -3.12 15.06
C LEU A 25 -9.77 -3.02 16.56
N VAL A 26 -10.75 -2.66 17.40
CA VAL A 26 -10.58 -2.62 18.86
C VAL A 26 -10.33 -4.02 19.41
N LYS A 27 -11.02 -5.03 18.88
CA LYS A 27 -10.81 -6.44 19.25
C LYS A 27 -9.40 -6.90 18.90
N LEU A 28 -8.97 -6.63 17.66
CA LEU A 28 -7.62 -6.96 17.17
C LEU A 28 -6.54 -6.26 18.01
N ALA A 29 -6.73 -4.98 18.34
CA ALA A 29 -5.77 -4.25 19.16
C ALA A 29 -5.64 -4.83 20.58
N LYS A 30 -6.75 -5.28 21.18
CA LYS A 30 -6.73 -6.01 22.47
C LYS A 30 -6.00 -7.35 22.37
N GLU A 31 -6.26 -8.12 21.31
CA GLU A 31 -5.58 -9.40 21.04
C GLU A 31 -4.06 -9.21 20.87
N LEU A 32 -3.65 -8.08 20.28
CA LEU A 32 -2.24 -7.74 20.09
C LEU A 32 -1.56 -7.17 21.35
N GLY A 33 -2.32 -6.88 22.41
CA GLY A 33 -1.83 -6.31 23.67
C GLY A 33 -1.61 -4.79 23.64
N ILE A 34 -2.25 -4.08 22.72
CA ILE A 34 -2.08 -2.63 22.53
C ILE A 34 -3.02 -1.88 23.47
N SER A 35 -2.46 -1.15 24.43
CA SER A 35 -3.20 -0.34 25.41
C SER A 35 -3.56 1.05 24.89
N GLY A 36 -4.64 1.65 25.41
CA GLY A 36 -5.00 3.04 25.11
C GLY A 36 -5.78 3.25 23.81
N THR A 37 -6.53 2.25 23.36
CA THR A 37 -7.31 2.30 22.11
C THR A 37 -8.69 2.93 22.25
N SER A 38 -9.16 3.13 23.47
CA SER A 38 -10.47 3.70 23.77
C SER A 38 -10.53 5.18 23.35
N GLY A 39 -11.51 5.53 22.50
CA GLY A 39 -11.73 6.91 22.04
C GLY A 39 -10.90 7.34 20.82
N LEU A 40 -10.01 6.47 20.31
CA LEU A 40 -9.26 6.73 19.09
C LEU A 40 -10.16 6.68 17.86
N ARG A 41 -9.87 7.55 16.88
CA ARG A 41 -10.48 7.47 15.56
C ARG A 41 -10.01 6.21 14.84
N LYS A 42 -10.78 5.73 13.86
CA LYS A 42 -10.44 4.53 13.07
C LYS A 42 -9.01 4.57 12.52
N GLN A 43 -8.56 5.72 12.03
CA GLN A 43 -7.21 5.91 11.50
C GLN A 43 -6.13 5.81 12.58
N GLU A 44 -6.31 6.45 13.73
CA GLU A 44 -5.38 6.36 14.87
C GLU A 44 -5.30 4.93 15.41
N LEU A 45 -6.44 4.22 15.42
CA LEU A 45 -6.50 2.83 15.83
C LEU A 45 -5.74 1.92 14.86
N ILE A 46 -5.90 2.10 13.54
CA ILE A 46 -5.12 1.39 12.52
C ILE A 46 -3.64 1.70 12.70
N PHE A 47 -3.27 2.96 12.92
CA PHE A 47 -1.89 3.37 13.14
C PHE A 47 -1.28 2.65 14.35
N ARG A 48 -1.96 2.64 15.50
CA ARG A 48 -1.51 1.94 16.70
C ARG A 48 -1.36 0.43 16.51
N ILE A 49 -2.28 -0.20 15.78
CA ILE A 49 -2.21 -1.62 15.43
C ILE A 49 -0.98 -1.92 14.58
N LEU A 50 -0.76 -1.11 13.54
CA LEU A 50 0.40 -1.22 12.67
C LEU A 50 1.71 -0.97 13.41
N GLU A 51 1.76 0.02 14.32
CA GLU A 51 2.93 0.32 15.16
C GLU A 51 3.27 -0.85 16.09
N GLY A 52 2.27 -1.38 16.81
CA GLY A 52 2.45 -2.53 17.71
C GLY A 52 2.85 -3.81 16.98
N GLN A 53 2.45 -3.98 15.72
CA GLN A 53 2.85 -5.12 14.89
C GLN A 53 4.19 -4.95 14.20
N ALA A 54 4.54 -3.75 13.74
CA ALA A 54 5.86 -3.48 13.20
C ALA A 54 6.95 -3.81 14.24
N GLN A 55 6.67 -3.57 15.52
CA GLN A 55 7.54 -3.96 16.63
C GLN A 55 7.63 -5.49 16.85
N LYS A 56 6.63 -6.27 16.44
CA LYS A 56 6.58 -7.74 16.64
C LYS A 56 7.02 -8.55 15.41
N ASN A 57 6.58 -8.19 14.21
CA ASN A 57 6.75 -8.95 12.96
C ASN A 57 7.62 -8.24 11.91
N GLY A 58 8.05 -7.00 12.15
CA GLY A 58 9.12 -6.33 11.42
C GLY A 58 8.78 -5.76 10.03
N LEU A 59 7.67 -6.13 9.38
CA LEU A 59 7.36 -5.69 8.01
C LEU A 59 5.88 -5.30 7.86
N LEU A 60 5.60 -4.08 7.40
CA LEU A 60 4.27 -3.61 7.01
C LEU A 60 4.17 -3.54 5.49
N PHE A 61 3.01 -3.83 4.93
CA PHE A 61 2.76 -3.78 3.49
C PHE A 61 1.65 -2.81 3.12
N GLY A 62 1.85 -2.12 1.99
CA GLY A 62 0.89 -1.17 1.44
C GLY A 62 0.83 -1.23 -0.08
N GLU A 63 -0.32 -0.82 -0.60
CA GLU A 63 -0.61 -0.74 -2.03
C GLU A 63 -1.44 0.52 -2.31
N GLY A 64 -1.15 1.16 -3.44
CA GLY A 64 -1.96 2.24 -3.99
C GLY A 64 -1.51 2.66 -5.39
N VAL A 65 -2.25 3.60 -5.97
CA VAL A 65 -1.98 4.15 -7.31
C VAL A 65 -1.14 5.42 -7.17
N LEU A 66 -0.01 5.46 -7.86
CA LEU A 66 0.94 6.56 -7.80
C LEU A 66 0.38 7.83 -8.45
N GLU A 67 0.45 8.93 -7.72
CA GLU A 67 0.33 10.28 -8.23
C GLU A 67 1.67 11.00 -8.05
N VAL A 68 2.32 11.39 -9.15
CA VAL A 68 3.57 12.16 -9.13
C VAL A 68 3.25 13.65 -9.19
N LEU A 69 3.78 14.41 -8.23
CA LEU A 69 3.62 15.86 -8.12
C LEU A 69 4.74 16.60 -8.88
N PRO A 70 4.58 17.90 -9.18
CA PRO A 70 5.56 18.68 -9.96
C PRO A 70 6.99 18.67 -9.40
N ASP A 71 7.13 18.55 -8.08
CA ASP A 71 8.42 18.47 -7.39
C ASP A 71 9.11 17.10 -7.51
N GLY A 72 8.49 16.16 -8.23
CA GLY A 72 9.05 14.83 -8.55
C GLY A 72 8.88 13.77 -7.48
N PHE A 73 8.35 14.10 -6.30
CA PHE A 73 7.88 13.11 -5.32
C PHE A 73 6.42 12.74 -5.61
N GLY A 74 5.93 11.67 -4.98
CA GLY A 74 4.57 11.22 -5.20
C GLY A 74 3.92 10.56 -4.00
N PHE A 75 2.63 10.32 -4.12
CA PHE A 75 1.82 9.60 -3.14
C PHE A 75 1.09 8.44 -3.80
N LEU A 76 1.07 7.28 -3.13
CA LEU A 76 0.20 6.18 -3.49
C LEU A 76 -1.18 6.46 -2.89
N ARG A 77 -2.13 6.76 -3.77
CA ARG A 77 -3.52 7.04 -3.42
C ARG A 77 -4.31 5.75 -3.27
N SER A 78 -5.22 5.73 -2.30
CA SER A 78 -6.05 4.55 -2.04
C SER A 78 -7.30 4.51 -2.94
N PRO A 79 -7.62 3.38 -3.59
CA PRO A 79 -8.86 3.22 -4.34
C PRO A 79 -10.10 3.33 -3.44
N THR A 80 -9.97 2.93 -2.17
CA THR A 80 -11.04 3.05 -1.16
C THR A 80 -11.41 4.50 -0.82
N TYR A 81 -10.58 5.46 -1.21
CA TYR A 81 -10.80 6.89 -0.98
C TYR A 81 -10.96 7.65 -2.32
N ASN A 82 -11.41 6.96 -3.37
CA ASN A 82 -11.63 7.52 -4.71
C ASN A 82 -10.39 8.22 -5.29
N TYR A 83 -9.19 7.77 -4.91
CA TYR A 83 -7.91 8.38 -5.29
C TYR A 83 -7.74 9.84 -4.86
N LEU A 84 -8.55 10.31 -3.92
CA LEU A 84 -8.42 11.64 -3.33
C LEU A 84 -7.27 11.66 -2.32
N PRO A 85 -6.69 12.84 -2.04
CA PRO A 85 -5.70 12.99 -0.98
C PRO A 85 -6.22 12.53 0.38
N GLY A 86 -5.58 11.51 0.94
CA GLY A 86 -5.93 10.92 2.23
C GLY A 86 -4.76 10.97 3.22
N PRO A 87 -5.01 10.96 4.53
CA PRO A 87 -3.94 10.88 5.54
C PRO A 87 -3.25 9.50 5.56
N ASP A 88 -3.87 8.51 4.94
CA ASP A 88 -3.41 7.13 4.76
C ASP A 88 -2.65 6.90 3.45
N ASP A 89 -2.32 7.98 2.74
CA ASP A 89 -1.48 7.93 1.54
C ASP A 89 -0.04 7.57 1.88
N ILE A 90 0.59 6.84 0.96
CA ILE A 90 1.97 6.37 1.12
C ILE A 90 2.89 7.27 0.29
N TYR A 91 3.77 7.98 0.96
CA TYR A 91 4.83 8.77 0.35
C TYR A 91 5.82 7.89 -0.43
N MET A 92 6.15 8.34 -1.64
CA MET A 92 7.19 7.77 -2.47
C MET A 92 8.21 8.85 -2.85
N SER A 93 9.50 8.53 -2.63
CA SER A 93 10.59 9.45 -2.90
C SER A 93 10.85 9.63 -4.41
N PRO A 94 11.35 10.80 -4.85
CA PRO A 94 11.72 11.03 -6.24
C PRO A 94 12.74 10.00 -6.77
N SER A 95 13.67 9.55 -5.91
CA SER A 95 14.66 8.55 -6.26
C SER A 95 14.05 7.20 -6.59
N GLN A 96 13.00 6.78 -5.86
CA GLN A 96 12.27 5.54 -6.16
C GLN A 96 11.51 5.66 -7.48
N ILE A 97 10.80 6.77 -7.69
CA ILE A 97 10.05 7.05 -8.92
C ILE A 97 10.97 6.98 -10.13
N LYS A 98 12.12 7.67 -10.06
CA LYS A 98 13.11 7.68 -11.14
C LYS A 98 13.77 6.32 -11.36
N ARG A 99 14.12 5.59 -10.29
CA ARG A 99 14.80 4.28 -10.37
C ARG A 99 13.97 3.23 -11.11
N PHE A 100 12.64 3.24 -10.92
CA PHE A 100 11.73 2.26 -11.51
C PHE A 100 10.99 2.79 -12.75
N GLY A 101 11.28 4.01 -13.21
CA GLY A 101 10.61 4.60 -14.37
C GLY A 101 9.09 4.75 -14.17
N LEU A 102 8.68 5.01 -12.92
CA LEU A 102 7.28 5.11 -12.54
C LEU A 102 6.65 6.40 -13.07
N LYS A 103 5.37 6.32 -13.38
CA LYS A 103 4.53 7.44 -13.83
C LYS A 103 3.24 7.48 -13.03
N THR A 104 2.58 8.64 -13.04
CA THR A 104 1.22 8.77 -12.49
C THR A 104 0.31 7.73 -13.12
N GLY A 105 -0.42 6.99 -12.30
CA GLY A 105 -1.30 5.89 -12.71
C GLY A 105 -0.75 4.49 -12.45
N ASP A 106 0.56 4.35 -12.13
CA ASP A 106 1.11 3.04 -11.78
C ASP A 106 0.60 2.56 -10.43
N THR A 107 0.11 1.32 -10.39
CA THR A 107 -0.20 0.64 -9.13
C THR A 107 1.09 0.11 -8.54
N VAL A 108 1.42 0.50 -7.32
CA VAL A 108 2.64 0.07 -6.65
C VAL A 108 2.30 -0.58 -5.32
N SER A 109 2.87 -1.76 -5.09
CA SER A 109 2.78 -2.47 -3.83
C SER A 109 4.17 -2.75 -3.26
N GLY A 110 4.26 -2.80 -1.94
CA GLY A 110 5.48 -3.19 -1.26
C GLY A 110 5.51 -2.81 0.21
N GLN A 111 6.72 -2.85 0.76
CA GLN A 111 6.93 -2.65 2.19
C GLN A 111 6.86 -1.17 2.53
N ILE A 112 6.05 -0.84 3.53
CA ILE A 112 5.88 0.51 4.06
C ILE A 112 6.45 0.61 5.47
N ARG A 113 6.76 1.84 5.87
CA ARG A 113 7.11 2.18 7.25
C ARG A 113 6.18 3.27 7.79
N PRO A 114 5.91 3.28 9.10
CA PRO A 114 5.19 4.39 9.70
C PRO A 114 6.00 5.70 9.58
N PRO A 115 5.32 6.87 9.62
CA PRO A 115 5.96 8.17 9.73
C PRO A 115 6.91 8.23 10.94
N LYS A 116 8.08 8.83 10.73
CA LYS A 116 8.99 9.22 11.82
C LYS A 116 8.55 10.55 12.44
N GLU A 117 9.23 10.95 13.52
CA GLU A 117 9.01 12.24 14.17
C GLU A 117 9.14 13.39 13.15
N GLY A 118 8.06 14.15 12.96
CA GLY A 118 7.96 15.23 11.97
C GLY A 118 7.38 14.83 10.60
N GLU A 119 7.18 13.54 10.33
CA GLU A 119 6.51 13.05 9.11
C GLU A 119 5.00 12.84 9.36
N LYS A 120 4.17 13.07 8.35
CA LYS A 120 2.70 12.90 8.44
C LYS A 120 2.17 11.63 7.78
N TYR A 121 2.92 11.07 6.83
CA TYR A 121 2.46 9.99 5.96
C TYR A 121 3.30 8.73 6.13
N PHE A 122 2.73 7.58 5.80
CA PHE A 122 3.52 6.36 5.61
C PHE A 122 4.52 6.57 4.48
N ALA A 123 5.66 5.91 4.52
CA ALA A 123 6.65 5.99 3.44
C ALA A 123 6.94 4.60 2.88
N LEU A 124 7.09 4.49 1.57
CA LEU A 124 7.47 3.24 0.92
C LEU A 124 8.95 2.97 1.19
N LEU A 125 9.24 1.81 1.78
CA LEU A 125 10.60 1.34 2.06
C LEU A 125 11.16 0.57 0.87
N LYS A 126 10.39 -0.39 0.36
CA LYS A 126 10.79 -1.29 -0.73
C LYS A 126 9.62 -1.53 -1.67
N VAL A 127 9.85 -1.36 -2.97
CA VAL A 127 8.90 -1.74 -4.02
C VAL A 127 8.98 -3.25 -4.22
N GLU A 128 7.84 -3.93 -4.20
CA GLU A 128 7.75 -5.37 -4.46
C GLU A 128 7.07 -5.69 -5.78
N ALA A 129 6.03 -4.95 -6.17
CA ALA A 129 5.40 -5.09 -7.47
C ALA A 129 4.99 -3.73 -8.05
N ILE A 130 4.96 -3.65 -9.38
CA ILE A 130 4.45 -2.52 -10.15
C ILE A 130 3.45 -3.07 -11.16
N ASN A 131 2.22 -2.55 -11.16
CA ASN A 131 1.10 -3.03 -11.98
C ASN A 131 0.92 -4.56 -11.92
N PHE A 132 1.02 -5.13 -10.72
CA PHE A 132 0.89 -6.56 -10.42
C PHE A 132 2.01 -7.45 -10.98
N GLU A 133 3.08 -6.86 -11.49
CA GLU A 133 4.25 -7.56 -12.03
C GLU A 133 5.54 -7.22 -11.28
N SER A 134 6.61 -7.97 -11.57
CA SER A 134 7.95 -7.70 -11.04
C SER A 134 8.41 -6.28 -11.45
N PRO A 135 9.04 -5.51 -10.55
CA PRO A 135 9.53 -4.17 -10.86
C PRO A 135 10.56 -4.10 -11.98
N GLU A 136 11.15 -5.23 -12.37
CA GLU A 136 12.09 -5.33 -13.48
C GLU A 136 11.38 -5.20 -14.84
N VAL A 137 10.21 -5.82 -14.99
CA VAL A 137 9.42 -5.80 -16.24
C VAL A 137 8.88 -4.40 -16.53
N ALA A 138 8.50 -3.67 -15.48
CA ALA A 138 7.97 -2.31 -15.59
C ALA A 138 8.94 -1.31 -16.27
N ARG A 139 10.24 -1.61 -16.35
CA ARG A 139 11.23 -0.74 -17.02
C ARG A 139 11.24 -0.90 -18.54
N GLU A 140 10.85 -2.06 -19.04
CA GLU A 140 10.92 -2.41 -20.47
C GLU A 140 9.64 -2.02 -21.22
N ARG A 141 8.63 -1.53 -20.50
CA ARG A 141 7.32 -1.19 -21.07
C ARG A 141 7.41 -0.07 -22.11
N ILE A 142 6.69 -0.27 -23.21
CA ILE A 142 6.46 0.77 -24.21
C ILE A 142 5.48 1.78 -23.63
N HIS A 143 5.75 3.07 -23.84
CA HIS A 143 4.79 4.12 -23.45
C HIS A 143 3.49 3.98 -24.24
N PHE A 144 2.36 4.22 -23.57
CA PHE A 144 1.04 4.14 -24.19
C PHE A 144 0.94 4.99 -25.47
N ASP A 145 1.50 6.19 -25.45
CA ASP A 145 1.52 7.11 -26.60
C ASP A 145 2.30 6.58 -27.82
N ASN A 146 3.17 5.59 -27.61
CA ASN A 146 3.97 4.95 -28.67
C ASN A 146 3.32 3.66 -29.19
N LEU A 147 2.18 3.24 -28.65
CA LEU A 147 1.45 2.08 -29.15
C LEU A 147 0.78 2.42 -30.49
N THR A 148 0.70 1.44 -31.38
CA THR A 148 -0.01 1.62 -32.66
C THR A 148 -1.51 1.46 -32.42
N PRO A 149 -2.33 2.48 -32.72
CA PRO A 149 -3.78 2.38 -32.58
C PRO A 149 -4.34 1.45 -33.67
N LEU A 150 -5.17 0.49 -33.27
CA LEU A 150 -5.83 -0.47 -34.15
C LEU A 150 -7.34 -0.51 -33.88
N TYR A 151 -8.10 -1.01 -34.85
CA TYR A 151 -9.50 -1.38 -34.62
C TYR A 151 -9.57 -2.63 -33.72
N PRO A 152 -10.65 -2.83 -32.96
CA PRO A 152 -10.79 -4.03 -32.13
C PRO A 152 -10.85 -5.30 -33.00
N ASP A 153 -9.95 -6.25 -32.74
CA ASP A 153 -9.94 -7.58 -33.38
C ASP A 153 -10.89 -8.57 -32.69
N GLU A 154 -11.24 -8.29 -31.43
CA GLU A 154 -12.09 -9.15 -30.60
C GLU A 154 -13.35 -8.41 -30.15
N ARG A 155 -14.48 -9.13 -30.18
CA ARG A 155 -15.77 -8.62 -29.68
C ARG A 155 -15.99 -9.06 -28.24
N ILE A 156 -16.19 -8.09 -27.36
CA ILE A 156 -16.72 -8.36 -26.01
C ILE A 156 -18.20 -8.74 -26.13
N VAL A 157 -18.56 -9.91 -25.61
CA VAL A 157 -19.96 -10.34 -25.47
C VAL A 157 -20.44 -9.92 -24.08
N LEU A 158 -21.50 -9.12 -24.04
CA LEU A 158 -22.09 -8.55 -22.82
C LEU A 158 -23.26 -9.40 -22.31
#